data_AF-A0A1H2RBU6-F1
#
_entry.id   AF-A0A1H2RBU6-F1
#
_cell.length_a   1.000
_cell.length_b   1.000
_cell.length_c   1.000
_cell.angle_alpha   90.00
_cell.angle_beta   90.00
_cell.angle_gamma   90.00
#
_symmetry.space_group_name_H-M   'P 1'
#
loop_
_entity.id
_entity.type
_entity.pdbx_description
1 polymer ?
#
loop_
_entity_poly.entity_id
_entity_poly.type
_entity_poly.pdbx_seq_one_letter_code
_entity_poly.pdbx_strand_id
1 'polypeptide(L)'
;MKKNILILLVIGLAIIIGVYSLITASKYHALTSKIKDLQQLQIISIGERANSINYRFSALISDNKITDQEMIDAAFLIEEFRNVIKPYGALIPLDENEGAFTEIYTVYGKAWRVINIKPSDITVNDVKKIKNSIDEFRNDLKTLGH
;
A
#
# COMPACT_ATOMS: atom_id res chain seq x y z
N MET A 1 37.74 -45.89 -24.08
CA MET A 1 36.32 -46.06 -23.67
C MET A 1 35.97 -45.34 -22.37
N LYS A 2 36.71 -45.49 -21.25
CA LYS A 2 36.38 -44.85 -19.95
C LYS A 2 36.27 -43.31 -19.99
N LYS A 3 37.11 -42.64 -20.79
CA LYS A 3 37.13 -41.16 -20.92
C LYS A 3 35.86 -40.58 -21.56
N ASN A 4 35.28 -41.28 -22.55
CA ASN A 4 34.06 -40.83 -23.26
C ASN A 4 32.81 -40.99 -22.38
N ILE A 5 32.77 -42.01 -21.51
CA ILE A 5 31.69 -42.23 -20.55
C ILE A 5 31.66 -41.13 -19.49
N LEU A 6 32.84 -40.71 -19.01
CA LEU A 6 32.96 -39.62 -18.03
C LEU A 6 32.49 -38.27 -18.60
N ILE A 7 32.87 -37.96 -19.85
CA ILE A 7 32.46 -36.73 -20.54
C ILE A 7 30.94 -36.67 -20.71
N LEU A 8 30.31 -37.78 -21.12
CA LEU A 8 28.86 -37.86 -21.26
C LEU A 8 28.12 -37.69 -19.92
N LEU A 9 28.69 -38.21 -18.82
CA LEU A 9 28.14 -38.03 -17.47
C LEU A 9 28.18 -36.57 -17.01
N VAL A 10 29.29 -35.86 -17.25
CA VAL A 10 29.44 -34.44 -16.87
C VAL A 10 28.46 -33.56 -17.66
N ILE A 11 28.29 -33.83 -18.95
CA ILE A 11 27.32 -33.10 -19.79
C ILE A 11 25.89 -33.34 -19.30
N GLY A 12 25.53 -34.59 -18.97
CA GLY A 12 24.22 -34.91 -18.41
C GLY A 12 23.92 -34.19 -17.10
N LEU A 13 24.91 -34.13 -16.20
CA LEU A 13 24.79 -33.40 -14.92
C LEU A 13 24.61 -31.89 -15.13
N ALA A 14 25.36 -31.29 -16.06
CA ALA A 14 25.22 -29.86 -16.38
C ALA A 14 23.83 -29.53 -16.94
N ILE A 15 23.26 -30.40 -17.78
CA ILE A 15 21.90 -30.25 -18.31
C ILE A 15 20.87 -30.34 -17.19
N ILE A 16 20.99 -31.32 -16.29
CA ILE A 16 20.06 -31.49 -15.16
C ILE A 16 20.09 -30.26 -14.25
N ILE A 17 21.28 -29.74 -13.93
CA ILE A 17 21.45 -28.54 -13.10
C ILE A 17 20.86 -27.30 -13.81
N GLY A 18 21.09 -27.15 -15.12
CA GLY A 18 20.54 -26.05 -15.90
C GLY A 18 19.01 -26.05 -15.95
N VAL A 19 18.40 -27.22 -16.19
CA VAL A 19 16.94 -27.39 -16.18
C VAL A 19 16.35 -27.15 -14.79
N TYR A 20 16.99 -27.66 -13.73
CA TYR A 20 16.54 -27.43 -12.35
C TYR A 20 16.60 -25.94 -11.96
N SER A 21 17.66 -25.24 -12.39
CA SER A 21 17.82 -23.80 -12.18
C SER A 21 16.76 -23.00 -12.94
N LEU A 22 16.46 -23.37 -14.18
CA LEU A 22 15.38 -22.77 -14.99
C LEU A 22 14.00 -22.97 -14.34
N ILE A 23 13.70 -24.17 -13.84
CA ILE A 23 12.43 -24.45 -13.15
C ILE A 23 12.32 -23.63 -11.86
N THR A 24 13.41 -23.54 -11.10
CA THR A 24 13.45 -22.76 -9.85
C THR A 24 13.28 -21.27 -10.14
N ALA A 25 13.98 -20.73 -11.15
CA ALA A 25 13.81 -19.36 -11.59
C ALA A 25 12.39 -19.09 -12.09
N SER A 26 11.80 -20.00 -12.88
CA SER A 26 10.42 -19.88 -13.35
C SER A 26 9.41 -19.87 -12.20
N LYS A 27 9.56 -20.77 -11.21
CA LYS A 27 8.74 -20.80 -10.00
C LYS A 27 8.90 -19.52 -9.17
N TYR A 28 10.14 -19.04 -9.03
CA TYR A 28 10.44 -17.80 -8.34
C TYR A 28 9.79 -16.59 -9.04
N HIS A 29 9.89 -16.50 -10.36
CA HIS A 29 9.24 -15.46 -11.15
C HIS A 29 7.71 -15.52 -11.05
N ALA A 30 7.11 -16.71 -11.12
CA ALA A 30 5.68 -16.90 -10.95
C ALA A 30 5.21 -16.47 -9.54
N LEU A 31 5.96 -16.82 -8.50
CA LEU A 31 5.67 -16.41 -7.13
C LEU A 31 5.77 -14.89 -6.96
N THR A 32 6.84 -14.29 -7.50
CA THR A 32 7.07 -12.85 -7.45
C THR A 32 5.99 -12.08 -8.20
N SER A 33 5.57 -12.57 -9.38
CA SER A 33 4.45 -12.00 -10.14
C SER A 33 3.15 -12.06 -9.34
N LYS A 34 2.85 -13.19 -8.71
CA LYS A 34 1.64 -13.35 -7.90
C LYS A 34 1.64 -12.44 -6.67
N ILE A 35 2.79 -12.23 -6.04
CA ILE A 35 2.96 -11.27 -4.95
C ILE A 35 2.69 -9.85 -5.45
N LYS A 36 3.25 -9.48 -6.62
CA LYS A 36 3.01 -8.17 -7.25
C LYS A 36 1.52 -7.94 -7.55
N ASP A 37 0.83 -8.92 -8.10
CA ASP A 37 -0.61 -8.84 -8.38
C ASP A 37 -1.43 -8.66 -7.10
N LEU A 38 -1.09 -9.41 -6.03
CA LEU A 38 -1.74 -9.27 -4.73
C LEU A 38 -1.50 -7.90 -4.09
N GLN A 39 -0.29 -7.35 -4.23
CA GLN A 39 0.02 -5.99 -3.78
C GLN A 39 -0.79 -4.94 -4.53
N GLN A 40 -0.92 -5.07 -5.85
CA GLN A 40 -1.76 -4.16 -6.66
C GLN A 40 -3.24 -4.23 -6.25
N LEU A 41 -3.78 -5.44 -6.02
CA LEU A 41 -5.15 -5.60 -5.52
C LEU A 41 -5.36 -4.93 -4.16
N GLN A 42 -4.38 -5.03 -3.25
CA GLN A 42 -4.44 -4.34 -1.96
C GLN A 42 -4.42 -2.82 -2.11
N ILE A 43 -3.55 -2.27 -2.97
CA ILE A 43 -3.48 -0.83 -3.25
C ILE A 43 -4.82 -0.32 -3.82
N ILE A 44 -5.43 -1.04 -4.76
CA ILE A 44 -6.74 -0.70 -5.32
C ILE A 44 -7.81 -0.69 -4.23
N SER A 45 -7.90 -1.76 -3.43
CA SER A 45 -8.89 -1.86 -2.34
C SER A 45 -8.75 -0.75 -1.32
N ILE A 46 -7.52 -0.37 -0.97
CA ILE A 46 -7.24 0.75 -0.07
C ILE A 46 -7.66 2.08 -0.70
N GLY A 47 -7.37 2.27 -1.98
CA GLY A 47 -7.80 3.44 -2.76
C GLY A 47 -9.33 3.58 -2.81
N GLU A 48 -10.06 2.48 -2.92
CA GLU A 48 -11.54 2.44 -2.90
C GLU A 48 -12.11 2.77 -1.52
N ARG A 49 -11.55 2.18 -0.46
CA ARG A 49 -11.96 2.48 0.93
C ARG A 49 -11.71 3.95 1.26
N ALA A 50 -10.54 4.47 0.91
CA ALA A 50 -10.22 5.89 1.06
C ALA A 50 -11.19 6.78 0.26
N ASN A 51 -11.57 6.39 -0.96
CA ASN A 51 -12.56 7.10 -1.76
C ASN A 51 -13.94 7.14 -1.09
N SER A 52 -14.38 6.00 -0.55
CA SER A 52 -15.65 5.90 0.16
C SER A 52 -15.70 6.81 1.39
N ILE A 53 -14.61 6.83 2.16
CA ILE A 53 -14.46 7.73 3.32
C ILE A 53 -14.49 9.20 2.87
N ASN A 54 -13.78 9.55 1.79
CA ASN A 54 -13.79 10.92 1.26
C ASN A 54 -15.18 11.36 0.79
N TYR A 55 -15.93 10.47 0.14
CA TYR A 55 -17.32 10.72 -0.23
C TYR A 55 -18.20 11.00 1.00
N ARG A 56 -18.05 10.20 2.07
CA ARG A 56 -18.79 10.40 3.32
C ARG A 56 -18.39 11.69 4.03
N PHE A 57 -17.11 12.06 4.05
CA PHE A 57 -16.67 13.37 4.54
C PHE A 57 -17.26 14.53 3.73
N SER A 58 -17.45 14.34 2.42
CA SER A 58 -18.06 15.36 1.56
C SER A 58 -19.52 15.62 1.90
N ALA A 59 -20.21 14.64 2.49
CA ALA A 59 -21.58 14.78 2.94
C ALA A 59 -21.71 15.47 4.32
N LEU A 60 -20.62 15.59 5.09
CA LEU A 60 -20.63 16.22 6.43
C LEU A 60 -20.63 17.75 6.42
N ILE A 61 -20.57 18.38 5.24
CA ILE A 61 -20.64 19.85 5.15
C ILE A 61 -21.72 20.21 4.12
N SER A 62 -22.93 20.43 4.62
CA SER A 62 -23.99 21.11 3.87
C SER A 62 -23.96 22.63 4.06
N ASP A 63 -23.39 23.12 5.19
CA ASP A 63 -23.46 24.52 5.64
C ASP A 63 -22.10 25.06 6.20
N ASN A 64 -22.07 26.33 6.62
CA ASN A 64 -20.87 27.00 7.19
C ASN A 64 -20.48 26.55 8.61
N LYS A 65 -21.17 25.58 9.21
CA LYS A 65 -20.94 25.09 10.58
C LYS A 65 -21.03 23.55 10.62
N ILE A 66 -20.33 22.96 11.59
CA ILE A 66 -20.41 21.53 11.90
C ILE A 66 -21.33 21.37 13.11
N THR A 67 -22.33 20.51 12.98
CA THR A 67 -23.24 20.11 14.06
C THR A 67 -22.62 19.04 14.95
N ASP A 68 -23.14 18.85 16.16
CA ASP A 68 -22.65 17.81 17.08
C ASP A 68 -22.70 16.40 16.46
N GLN A 69 -23.73 16.13 15.65
CA GLN A 69 -23.86 14.86 14.93
C GLN A 69 -22.78 14.71 13.86
N GLU A 70 -22.54 15.75 13.04
CA GLU A 70 -21.47 15.73 12.03
C GLU A 70 -20.08 15.62 12.67
N MET A 71 -19.90 16.13 13.89
CA MET A 71 -18.69 15.95 14.70
C MET A 71 -18.46 14.50 15.10
N ILE A 72 -19.52 13.80 15.53
CA ILE A 72 -19.48 12.37 15.86
C ILE A 72 -19.17 11.56 14.60
N ASP A 73 -19.85 11.86 13.49
CA ASP A 73 -19.63 11.16 12.22
C ASP A 73 -18.21 11.41 11.69
N ALA A 74 -17.69 12.63 11.82
CA ALA A 74 -16.30 12.95 11.50
C ALA A 74 -15.33 12.14 12.37
N ALA A 75 -15.59 11.97 13.67
CA ALA A 75 -14.77 11.15 14.56
C ALA A 75 -14.68 9.71 14.06
N PHE A 76 -15.83 9.10 13.69
CA PHE A 76 -15.87 7.76 13.13
C PHE A 76 -15.11 7.66 11.81
N LEU A 77 -15.27 8.63 10.91
CA LEU A 77 -14.57 8.65 9.63
C LEU A 77 -13.05 8.85 9.78
N ILE A 78 -12.62 9.69 10.72
CA ILE A 78 -11.20 9.88 11.05
C ILE A 78 -10.61 8.55 11.52
N GLU A 79 -11.26 7.85 12.46
CA GLU A 79 -10.78 6.55 12.96
C GLU A 79 -10.79 5.47 11.86
N GLU A 80 -11.82 5.46 11.02
CA GLU A 80 -11.89 4.54 9.88
C GLU A 80 -10.71 4.78 8.92
N PHE A 81 -10.39 6.03 8.61
CA PHE A 81 -9.26 6.38 7.77
C PHE A 81 -7.91 6.06 8.44
N ARG A 82 -7.77 6.32 9.74
CA ARG A 82 -6.58 5.90 10.53
C ARG A 82 -6.36 4.41 10.40
N ASN A 83 -7.40 3.59 10.49
CA ASN A 83 -7.31 2.14 10.33
C ASN A 83 -6.94 1.69 8.91
N VAL A 84 -7.33 2.47 7.88
CA VAL A 84 -6.91 2.23 6.50
C VAL A 84 -5.41 2.49 6.32
N ILE A 85 -4.88 3.57 6.92
CA ILE A 85 -3.49 3.98 6.68
C ILE A 85 -2.49 3.39 7.68
N LYS A 86 -2.94 2.92 8.85
CA LYS A 86 -2.10 2.34 9.92
C LYS A 86 -1.14 1.24 9.46
N PRO A 87 -1.52 0.29 8.59
CA PRO A 87 -0.60 -0.75 8.14
C PRO A 87 0.67 -0.19 7.50
N TYR A 88 0.59 0.93 6.79
CA TYR A 88 1.74 1.58 6.13
C TYR A 88 2.72 2.19 7.12
N GLY A 89 2.26 2.67 8.28
CA GLY A 89 3.13 3.15 9.35
C GLY A 89 3.85 2.02 10.11
N ALA A 90 3.38 0.78 9.99
CA ALA A 90 3.91 -0.39 10.69
C ALA A 90 4.87 -1.24 9.84
N LEU A 91 5.16 -0.82 8.61
CA LEU A 91 6.00 -1.54 7.66
C LEU A 91 7.50 -1.44 8.02
N ILE A 92 8.03 -2.47 8.66
CA ILE A 92 9.48 -2.58 8.94
C ILE A 92 10.19 -3.17 7.70
N PRO A 93 11.28 -2.56 7.20
CA PRO A 93 12.01 -3.10 6.05
C PRO A 93 12.62 -4.47 6.39
N LEU A 94 12.45 -5.43 5.48
CA LEU A 94 13.05 -6.76 5.58
C LEU A 94 14.43 -6.84 4.89
N ASP A 95 14.77 -5.91 3.98
CA ASP A 95 16.05 -5.78 3.27
C ASP A 95 16.35 -4.30 2.94
N GLU A 96 17.62 -3.96 2.63
CA GLU A 96 18.24 -2.63 2.43
C GLU A 96 17.62 -1.70 1.35
N ASN A 97 16.43 -2.01 0.82
CA ASN A 97 15.75 -1.17 -0.16
C ASN A 97 14.96 -0.03 0.53
N GLU A 98 15.69 0.80 1.29
CA GLU A 98 15.15 1.86 2.15
C GLU A 98 14.35 2.92 1.40
N GLY A 99 14.59 3.11 0.10
CA GLY A 99 13.95 4.15 -0.72
C GLY A 99 12.43 4.00 -0.84
N ALA A 100 11.96 2.80 -1.22
CA ALA A 100 10.52 2.56 -1.42
C ALA A 100 9.71 2.65 -0.11
N PHE A 101 10.29 2.19 1.02
CA PHE A 101 9.65 2.36 2.33
C PHE A 101 9.64 3.82 2.78
N THR A 102 10.71 4.59 2.51
CA THR A 102 10.77 6.02 2.84
C THR A 102 9.66 6.81 2.15
N GLU A 103 9.36 6.49 0.88
CA GLU A 103 8.27 7.10 0.14
C GLU A 103 6.90 6.74 0.75
N ILE A 104 6.67 5.46 1.07
CA ILE A 104 5.44 5.01 1.76
C ILE A 104 5.26 5.69 3.12
N TYR A 105 6.33 5.79 3.91
CA TYR A 105 6.33 6.49 5.20
C TYR A 105 6.04 7.97 5.05
N THR A 106 6.53 8.59 3.97
CA THR A 106 6.26 9.99 3.66
C THR A 106 4.78 10.21 3.34
N VAL A 107 4.19 9.33 2.52
CA VAL A 107 2.75 9.36 2.17
C VAL A 107 1.88 9.17 3.41
N TYR A 108 2.20 8.15 4.22
CA TYR A 108 1.55 7.93 5.52
C TYR A 108 1.68 9.15 6.44
N GLY A 109 2.89 9.69 6.59
CA GLY A 109 3.18 10.81 7.49
C GLY A 109 2.45 12.10 7.11
N LYS A 110 2.30 12.38 5.80
CA LYS A 110 1.47 13.50 5.31
C LYS A 110 0.01 13.33 5.74
N ALA A 111 -0.58 12.17 5.45
CA ALA A 111 -1.98 11.87 5.79
C ALA A 111 -2.23 11.87 7.30
N TRP A 112 -1.33 11.25 8.06
CA TRP A 112 -1.44 11.16 9.52
C TRP A 112 -1.45 12.54 10.20
N ARG A 113 -0.60 13.48 9.76
CA ARG A 113 -0.56 14.84 10.35
C ARG A 113 -1.88 15.58 10.22
N VAL A 114 -2.57 15.44 9.10
CA VAL A 114 -3.84 16.15 8.84
C VAL A 114 -4.97 15.56 9.67
N ILE A 115 -4.98 14.24 9.86
CA ILE A 115 -6.06 13.55 10.60
C ILE A 115 -5.77 13.40 12.09
N ASN A 116 -4.58 13.78 12.57
CA ASN A 116 -4.21 13.79 14.00
C ASN A 116 -4.79 15.02 14.73
N ILE A 117 -6.08 15.25 14.52
CA ILE A 117 -6.90 16.28 15.14
C ILE A 117 -7.87 15.59 16.12
N LYS A 118 -8.18 16.27 17.24
CA LYS A 118 -9.26 15.85 18.13
C LYS A 118 -10.60 16.12 17.45
N PRO A 119 -11.51 15.14 17.35
CA PRO A 119 -12.79 15.36 16.69
C PRO A 119 -13.64 16.48 17.30
N SER A 120 -13.47 16.78 18.60
CA SER A 120 -14.13 17.89 19.28
C SER A 120 -13.75 19.28 18.75
N ASP A 121 -12.61 19.38 18.08
CA ASP A 121 -12.02 20.65 17.65
C ASP A 121 -12.16 20.82 16.12
N ILE A 122 -12.91 19.94 15.46
CA ILE A 122 -12.99 19.90 14.00
C ILE A 122 -13.77 21.09 13.45
N THR A 123 -13.16 21.80 12.51
CA THR A 123 -13.80 22.89 11.78
C THR A 123 -14.16 22.47 10.35
N VAL A 124 -15.01 23.26 9.69
CA VAL A 124 -15.31 23.12 8.25
C VAL A 124 -14.02 23.13 7.41
N ASN A 125 -13.03 23.93 7.81
CA ASN A 125 -11.73 23.97 7.13
C ASN A 125 -10.92 22.69 7.35
N ASP A 126 -11.01 22.06 8.52
CA ASP A 126 -10.30 20.82 8.79
C ASP A 126 -10.92 19.66 8.02
N VAL A 127 -12.25 19.59 7.89
CA VAL A 127 -12.88 18.61 7.00
C VAL A 127 -12.41 18.79 5.55
N LYS A 128 -12.30 20.03 5.04
CA LYS A 128 -11.74 20.30 3.70
C LYS A 128 -10.29 19.82 3.58
N LYS A 129 -9.45 20.08 4.58
CA LYS A 129 -8.06 19.61 4.61
C LYS A 129 -7.98 18.09 4.65
N ILE A 130 -8.81 17.43 5.45
CA ILE A 130 -8.88 15.97 5.55
C ILE A 130 -9.27 15.38 4.20
N LYS A 131 -10.31 15.92 3.54
CA LYS A 131 -10.71 15.47 2.20
C LYS A 131 -9.56 15.56 1.19
N ASN A 132 -8.91 16.72 1.11
CA ASN A 132 -7.76 16.92 0.22
C ASN A 132 -6.63 15.93 0.56
N SER A 133 -6.36 15.72 1.84
CA SER A 133 -5.35 14.77 2.30
C SER A 133 -5.69 13.32 1.94
N ILE A 134 -6.96 12.94 1.96
CA ILE A 134 -7.39 11.59 1.52
C ILE A 134 -7.18 11.44 0.00
N ASP A 135 -7.49 12.47 -0.79
CA ASP A 135 -7.26 12.43 -2.24
C ASP A 135 -5.78 12.44 -2.60
N GLU A 136 -4.96 13.24 -1.92
CA GLU A 136 -3.50 13.23 -2.06
C GLU A 136 -2.92 11.87 -1.69
N PHE A 137 -3.36 11.28 -0.56
CA PHE A 137 -2.94 9.93 -0.16
C PHE A 137 -3.26 8.89 -1.24
N ARG A 138 -4.46 8.95 -1.84
CA ARG A 138 -4.86 8.03 -2.91
C ARG A 138 -4.03 8.21 -4.17
N ASN A 139 -3.69 9.44 -4.53
CA ASN A 139 -2.88 9.73 -5.70
C ASN A 139 -1.43 9.28 -5.50
N ASP A 140 -0.84 9.62 -4.34
CA ASP A 140 0.51 9.19 -3.98
C ASP A 140 0.61 7.65 -3.95
N LEU A 141 -0.40 6.94 -3.42
CA LEU A 141 -0.44 5.48 -3.45
C LEU A 141 -0.49 4.89 -4.87
N LYS A 142 -1.21 5.51 -5.81
CA LYS A 142 -1.24 5.06 -7.21
C LYS A 142 0.13 5.20 -7.85
N THR A 143 0.84 6.29 -7.58
CA THR A 143 2.20 6.51 -8.09
C THR A 143 3.18 5.46 -7.55
N LEU A 144 3.03 5.03 -6.30
CA LEU A 144 3.84 3.96 -5.70
C LEU A 144 3.52 2.56 -6.22
N GLY A 145 2.33 2.35 -6.81
CA GLY A 145 1.89 1.06 -7.35
C GLY A 145 2.33 0.77 -8.79
N HIS A 146 3.01 1.73 -9.44
CA HIS A 146 3.54 1.66 -10.81
C HIS A 146 5.05 1.40 -10.81
#